data_AF-A0A015KD59-F1
#
_entry.id   AF-A0A015KD59-F1
#
_cell.length_a   1.000
_cell.length_b   1.000
_cell.length_c   1.000
_cell.angle_alpha   90.00
_cell.angle_beta   90.00
_cell.angle_gamma   90.00
#
_symmetry.space_group_name_H-M   'P 1'
#
loop_
_entity.id
_entity.type
_entity.pdbx_description
1 polymer ?
#
loop_
_entity_poly.entity_id
_entity_poly.type
_entity_poly.pdbx_seq_one_letter_code
_entity_poly.pdbx_strand_id
1 'polypeptide(L)'
;MVDHKDIETAQVKVIKTALRKGKKYDNIAKNYGGYLKKLRAEKEPNEYIKTLAVKMFPNEEAYTIRLENYRKRYLDNDLCASLVYALYYQIAKEENRERSDEEVERDGNLTVFGTP
;
A
#
# COMPACT_ATOMS: atom_id res chain seq x y z
N MET A 1 -12.95 4.56 2.82
CA MET A 1 -11.51 4.85 2.92
C MET A 1 -10.83 3.59 3.44
N VAL A 2 -9.74 3.16 2.82
CA VAL A 2 -8.96 2.00 3.29
C VAL A 2 -8.13 2.44 4.50
N ASP A 3 -8.12 1.65 5.58
CA ASP A 3 -7.36 1.98 6.78
C ASP A 3 -6.34 0.88 7.18
N HIS A 4 -5.63 1.09 8.28
CA HIS A 4 -4.63 0.14 8.75
C HIS A 4 -5.19 -1.22 9.15
N LYS A 5 -6.47 -1.33 9.52
CA LYS A 5 -7.12 -2.61 9.84
C LYS A 5 -7.39 -3.43 8.58
N ASP A 6 -7.69 -2.79 7.46
CA ASP A 6 -7.79 -3.47 6.17
C ASP A 6 -6.44 -4.08 5.76
N ILE A 7 -5.36 -3.29 5.88
CA ILE A 7 -3.99 -3.75 5.61
C ILE A 7 -3.59 -4.87 6.57
N GLU A 8 -3.82 -4.70 7.87
CA GLU A 8 -3.54 -5.71 8.91
C GLU A 8 -4.23 -7.04 8.57
N THR A 9 -5.52 -6.97 8.22
CA THR A 9 -6.33 -8.15 7.87
C THR A 9 -5.80 -8.85 6.62
N ALA A 10 -5.44 -8.08 5.59
CA ALA A 10 -4.88 -8.64 4.36
C ALA A 10 -3.51 -9.30 4.60
N GLN A 11 -2.63 -8.68 5.39
CA GLN A 11 -1.34 -9.28 5.77
C GLN A 11 -1.51 -10.59 6.56
N VAL A 12 -2.47 -10.65 7.50
CA VAL A 12 -2.78 -11.89 8.24
C VAL A 12 -3.27 -12.99 7.30
N LYS A 13 -4.09 -12.67 6.29
CA LYS A 13 -4.54 -13.63 5.27
C LYS A 13 -3.34 -14.19 4.48
N VAL A 14 -2.41 -13.33 4.05
CA VAL A 14 -1.18 -13.75 3.36
C VAL A 14 -0.35 -14.71 4.22
N ILE A 15 -0.13 -14.40 5.49
CA ILE A 15 0.64 -15.25 6.41
C ILE A 15 -0.04 -16.62 6.55
N LYS A 16 -1.35 -16.65 6.81
CA LYS A 16 -2.11 -17.91 6.96
C LYS A 16 -2.03 -18.76 5.70
N THR A 17 -2.18 -18.16 4.52
CA THR A 17 -2.09 -18.87 3.24
C THR A 17 -0.68 -19.40 3.00
N ALA A 18 0.35 -18.59 3.25
CA ALA A 18 1.75 -19.00 3.11
C ALA A 18 2.08 -20.21 4.00
N LEU A 19 1.68 -20.18 5.28
CA LEU A 19 1.90 -21.30 6.21
C LEU A 19 1.20 -22.59 5.76
N ARG A 20 0.02 -22.50 5.14
CA ARG A 20 -0.71 -23.67 4.60
C ARG A 20 -0.04 -24.29 3.37
N LYS A 21 0.65 -23.49 2.56
CA LYS A 21 1.32 -23.95 1.33
C LYS A 21 2.68 -24.63 1.57
N GLY A 22 3.17 -24.60 2.81
CA GLY A 22 4.39 -25.29 3.22
C GLY A 22 5.69 -24.54 2.95
N LYS A 23 6.82 -25.21 3.17
CA LYS A 23 8.16 -24.61 3.34
C LYS A 23 8.60 -23.62 2.25
N LYS A 24 8.16 -23.82 1.00
CA LYS A 24 8.48 -22.90 -0.13
C LYS A 24 8.01 -21.46 0.15
N TYR A 25 6.98 -21.29 0.98
CA TYR A 25 6.35 -20.01 1.28
C TYR A 25 6.76 -19.44 2.65
N ASP A 26 7.68 -20.08 3.38
CA ASP A 26 8.12 -19.63 4.71
C ASP A 26 8.67 -18.20 4.68
N ASN A 27 9.37 -17.82 3.61
CA ASN A 27 9.88 -16.46 3.45
C ASN A 27 8.75 -15.43 3.31
N ILE A 28 7.62 -15.78 2.69
CA ILE A 28 6.44 -14.91 2.66
C ILE A 28 5.88 -14.74 4.05
N ALA A 29 5.67 -15.84 4.79
CA ALA A 29 5.15 -15.79 6.15
C ALA A 29 6.04 -14.95 7.07
N LYS A 30 7.37 -15.11 6.98
CA LYS A 30 8.36 -14.32 7.73
C LYS A 30 8.31 -12.84 7.37
N ASN A 31 8.34 -12.50 6.08
CA ASN A 31 8.33 -11.11 5.63
C ASN A 31 7.05 -10.39 6.06
N TYR A 32 5.89 -10.99 5.80
CA TYR A 32 4.61 -10.42 6.19
C TYR A 32 4.42 -10.39 7.71
N GLY A 33 4.96 -11.36 8.45
CA GLY A 33 5.02 -11.30 9.92
C GLY A 33 5.84 -10.10 10.42
N GLY A 34 6.93 -9.78 9.73
CA GLY A 34 7.73 -8.58 9.99
C GLY A 34 6.96 -7.29 9.71
N TYR A 35 6.25 -7.20 8.58
CA TYR A 35 5.42 -6.04 8.24
C TYR A 35 4.28 -5.84 9.24
N LEU A 36 3.61 -6.92 9.63
CA LEU A 36 2.52 -6.91 10.60
C LEU A 36 3.00 -6.42 11.97
N LYS A 37 4.16 -6.91 12.42
CA LYS A 37 4.76 -6.48 13.69
C LYS A 37 5.11 -5.00 13.69
N LYS A 38 5.66 -4.49 12.58
CA LYS A 38 5.96 -3.05 12.42
C LYS A 38 4.68 -2.24 12.48
N LEU A 39 3.68 -2.57 11.65
CA LEU A 39 2.40 -1.86 11.61
C LEU A 39 1.73 -1.75 12.98
N ARG A 40 1.72 -2.84 13.75
CA ARG A 40 1.12 -2.87 15.11
C ARG A 40 1.91 -2.08 16.16
N ALA A 41 3.18 -1.80 15.90
CA ALA A 41 4.04 -1.04 16.82
C ALA A 41 4.01 0.47 16.55
N GLU A 42 3.45 0.90 15.41
CA GLU A 42 3.37 2.32 15.06
C GLU A 42 2.37 3.06 15.96
N LYS A 43 2.76 4.25 16.38
CA LYS A 43 1.89 5.15 17.16
C LYS A 43 0.71 5.66 16.33
N GLU A 44 0.96 5.88 15.04
CA GLU A 44 0.00 6.42 14.07
C GLU A 44 -0.05 5.49 12.84
N PRO A 45 -0.72 4.33 12.96
CA PRO A 45 -0.64 3.28 11.95
C PRO A 45 -1.27 3.69 10.60
N ASN A 46 -2.25 4.60 10.61
CA ASN A 46 -2.84 5.14 9.38
C ASN A 46 -1.84 6.04 8.61
N GLU A 47 -1.15 6.95 9.29
CA GLU A 47 -0.12 7.80 8.65
C GLU A 47 1.06 6.98 8.15
N TYR A 48 1.43 5.94 8.90
CA TYR A 48 2.46 5.00 8.49
C TYR A 48 2.10 4.28 7.17
N ILE A 49 0.89 3.73 7.04
CA ILE A 49 0.50 3.03 5.80
C ILE A 49 0.37 4.00 4.62
N LYS A 50 -0.08 5.24 4.82
CA LYS A 50 -0.13 6.27 3.77
C LYS A 50 1.26 6.57 3.23
N THR A 51 2.20 6.84 4.14
CA THR A 51 3.61 7.08 3.79
C THR A 51 4.21 5.89 3.05
N LEU A 52 3.96 4.67 3.52
CA LEU A 52 4.42 3.46 2.85
C LEU A 52 3.77 3.25 1.47
N ALA A 53 2.47 3.51 1.35
CA ALA A 53 1.71 3.34 0.12
C ALA A 53 2.30 4.21 -1.00
N VAL A 54 2.44 5.51 -0.75
CA VAL A 54 3.00 6.48 -1.70
C VAL A 54 4.44 6.11 -2.08
N LYS A 55 5.26 5.69 -1.09
CA LYS A 55 6.64 5.25 -1.34
C LYS A 55 6.73 3.98 -2.18
N MET A 56 5.82 3.03 -1.98
CA MET A 56 5.83 1.76 -2.70
C MET A 56 5.24 1.90 -4.11
N PHE A 57 4.19 2.71 -4.26
CA PHE A 57 3.38 2.83 -5.46
C PHE A 57 3.18 4.30 -5.83
N PRO A 58 4.25 5.01 -6.23
CA PRO A 58 4.13 6.42 -6.59
C PRO A 58 3.25 6.64 -7.82
N ASN A 59 3.09 5.63 -8.68
CA ASN A 59 2.24 5.66 -9.88
C ASN A 59 1.77 4.25 -10.27
N GLU A 60 0.91 4.17 -11.28
CA GLU A 60 0.33 2.92 -11.79
C GLU A 60 1.36 1.95 -12.38
N GLU A 61 2.41 2.48 -13.02
CA GLU A 61 3.48 1.69 -13.60
C GLU A 61 4.25 0.92 -12.51
N ALA A 62 4.60 1.60 -11.41
CA ALA A 62 5.25 0.98 -10.26
C ALA A 62 4.39 -0.13 -9.63
N TYR A 63 3.06 0.06 -9.57
CA TYR A 63 2.12 -0.96 -9.14
C TYR A 63 2.15 -2.19 -10.05
N THR A 64 2.04 -1.96 -11.37
CA THR A 64 2.02 -3.03 -12.37
C THR A 64 3.29 -3.85 -12.34
N ILE A 65 4.47 -3.21 -12.35
CA ILE A 65 5.77 -3.88 -12.30
C ILE A 65 5.93 -4.73 -11.03
N ARG A 66 5.54 -4.19 -9.87
CA ARG A 66 5.64 -4.92 -8.60
C ARG A 66 4.70 -6.13 -8.57
N LEU A 67 3.48 -6.00 -9.09
CA LEU A 67 2.51 -7.08 -9.15
C LEU A 67 2.98 -8.20 -10.09
N GLU A 68 3.50 -7.86 -11.27
CA GLU A 68 4.06 -8.84 -12.20
C GLU A 68 5.27 -9.57 -11.61
N ASN A 69 6.18 -8.85 -10.95
CA ASN A 69 7.33 -9.46 -10.30
C ASN A 69 6.92 -10.42 -9.18
N TYR A 70 5.86 -10.09 -8.43
CA TYR A 70 5.28 -11.00 -7.45
C TYR A 70 4.75 -12.28 -8.12
N ARG A 71 3.94 -12.14 -9.17
CA ARG A 71 3.37 -13.27 -9.94
C ARG A 71 4.44 -14.17 -10.58
N LYS A 72 5.53 -13.59 -11.10
CA LYS A 72 6.66 -14.36 -11.64
C LYS A 72 7.38 -15.17 -10.56
N ARG A 73 7.53 -14.58 -9.36
CA ARG A 73 8.25 -15.20 -8.24
C ARG A 73 7.44 -16.31 -7.57
N TYR A 74 6.13 -16.16 -7.52
CA TYR A 74 5.22 -17.13 -6.93
C TYR A 74 4.29 -17.62 -8.04
N LEU A 75 4.58 -18.81 -8.57
CA LEU A 75 3.79 -19.52 -9.61
C LEU A 75 2.31 -19.68 -9.27
N ASP A 76 1.96 -19.56 -7.99
CA ASP A 76 0.59 -19.34 -7.58
C ASP A 76 0.26 -17.87 -7.71
N ASN A 77 -0.71 -17.58 -8.58
CA ASN A 77 -1.37 -16.29 -8.72
C ASN A 77 -2.21 -15.97 -7.46
N ASP A 78 -1.58 -16.05 -6.29
CA ASP A 78 -2.24 -16.11 -5.00
C ASP A 78 -2.91 -14.77 -4.73
N LEU A 79 -4.24 -14.82 -4.64
CA LEU A 79 -5.13 -13.68 -4.53
C LEU A 79 -4.78 -12.83 -3.29
N CYS A 80 -4.19 -13.43 -2.26
CA CYS A 80 -3.97 -12.78 -0.96
C CYS A 80 -2.91 -11.67 -1.00
N ALA A 81 -1.77 -11.86 -1.66
CA ALA A 81 -0.74 -10.83 -1.72
C ALA A 81 -1.08 -9.74 -2.75
N SER A 82 -1.75 -10.15 -3.83
CA SER A 82 -2.36 -9.25 -4.80
C SER A 82 -3.32 -8.27 -4.12
N LEU A 83 -4.12 -8.76 -3.15
CA LEU A 83 -5.02 -7.94 -2.34
C LEU A 83 -4.26 -6.89 -1.51
N VAL A 84 -3.14 -7.25 -0.87
CA VAL A 84 -2.34 -6.30 -0.10
C VAL A 84 -1.80 -5.18 -1.00
N TYR A 85 -1.30 -5.53 -2.18
CA TYR A 85 -0.76 -4.54 -3.12
C TYR A 85 -1.86 -3.63 -3.66
N ALA A 86 -3.04 -4.18 -3.96
CA ALA A 86 -4.20 -3.39 -4.39
C ALA A 86 -4.64 -2.37 -3.32
N LEU A 87 -4.67 -2.78 -2.05
CA LEU A 87 -5.02 -1.87 -0.95
C LEU A 87 -4.00 -0.74 -0.80
N TYR A 88 -2.70 -1.04 -0.83
CA TYR A 88 -1.66 0.00 -0.80
C TYR A 88 -1.73 0.92 -2.02
N TYR A 89 -2.00 0.39 -3.21
CA TYR A 89 -2.15 1.23 -4.41
C TYR A 89 -3.37 2.14 -4.32
N GLN A 90 -4.49 1.64 -3.78
CA GLN A 90 -5.68 2.47 -3.55
C GLN A 90 -5.37 3.64 -2.62
N ILE A 91 -4.69 3.39 -1.49
CA ILE A 91 -4.24 4.45 -0.57
C ILE A 91 -3.34 5.44 -1.31
N ALA A 92 -2.32 4.96 -2.03
CA ALA A 92 -1.39 5.84 -2.74
C ALA A 92 -2.10 6.74 -3.78
N LYS A 93 -3.08 6.20 -4.50
CA LYS A 93 -3.86 6.94 -5.48
C LYS A 93 -4.73 8.02 -4.84
N GLU A 94 -5.33 7.73 -3.69
CA GLU A 94 -6.13 8.69 -2.92
C GLU A 94 -5.23 9.84 -2.40
N GLU A 95 -4.12 9.51 -1.75
CA GLU A 95 -3.17 10.50 -1.21
C GLU A 95 -2.52 11.38 -2.30
N ASN A 96 -2.15 10.79 -3.44
CA ASN A 96 -1.58 11.55 -4.56
C ASN A 96 -2.61 12.49 -5.18
N ARG A 97 -3.89 12.09 -5.22
CA ARG A 97 -4.97 12.94 -5.71
C ARG A 97 -5.21 14.12 -4.77
N GLU A 98 -5.32 13.86 -3.45
CA GLU A 98 -5.49 14.92 -2.45
C GLU A 98 -4.37 15.95 -2.51
N ARG A 99 -3.11 15.50 -2.66
CA ARG A 99 -1.97 16.40 -2.83
C ARG A 99 -2.09 17.29 -4.07
N SER A 100 -2.50 16.72 -5.20
CA SER A 100 -2.70 17.49 -6.44
C SER A 100 -3.86 18.48 -6.31
N ASP A 101 -4.95 18.09 -5.66
CA ASP A 101 -6.11 18.96 -5.43
C ASP A 101 -5.74 20.13 -4.48
N GLU A 102 -4.95 19.88 -3.42
CA GLU A 102 -4.42 20.93 -2.53
C GLU A 102 -3.46 21.92 -3.22
N GLU A 103 -2.60 21.45 -4.13
CA GLU A 103 -1.72 22.32 -4.93
C GLU A 103 -2.54 23.25 -5.84
N VAL A 104 -3.59 22.72 -6.48
CA VAL A 104 -4.50 23.50 -7.32
C VAL A 104 -5.28 24.54 -6.51
N GLU A 105 -5.76 24.21 -5.31
CA GLU A 105 -6.43 25.18 -4.42
C GLU A 105 -5.48 26.28 -3.92
N ARG A 106 -4.22 25.95 -3.61
CA ARG A 106 -3.21 26.94 -3.20
C ARG A 106 -2.89 27.93 -4.32
N ASP A 107 -2.68 27.45 -5.54
CA ASP A 107 -2.37 28.31 -6.70
C ASP A 107 -3.59 29.11 -7.17
N GLY A 108 -4.79 28.54 -7.04
CA GLY A 108 -6.06 29.21 -7.31
C GLY A 108 -6.38 30.34 -6.33
N ASN A 109 -6.00 30.24 -5.06
CA ASN A 109 -6.21 31.31 -4.07
C ASN A 109 -5.17 32.45 -4.16
N LEU A 110 -3.97 32.18 -4.68
CA LEU A 110 -2.95 33.22 -4.87
C LEU A 110 -3.29 34.20 -6.01
N THR A 111 -4.14 33.79 -6.95
CA THR A 111 -4.56 34.60 -8.11
C THR A 111 -5.74 35.54 -7.83
N VAL A 112 -6.40 35.45 -6.66
CA VAL A 112 -7.58 36.29 -6.32
C VAL A 112 -7.21 37.56 -5.52
N PHE A 113 -5.98 37.69 -5.02
CA PHE A 113 -5.52 38.86 -4.24
C PHE A 113 -4.46 39.72 -4.95
N GLY A 114 -4.57 39.87 -6.27
CA GLY A 114 -3.61 40.64 -7.05
C GLY A 114 -4.20 41.27 -8.30
N THR A 115 -5.06 42.29 -8.13
CA THR A 115 -5.15 43.37 -9.11
C THR A 115 -5.29 44.71 -8.35
N PRO A 116 -4.38 45.67 -8.55
CA PRO A 116 -4.53 47.04 -8.04
C PRO A 116 -5.62 47.82 -8.78
#